data_AF-A0A821FM57-F1
#
_entry.id   AF-A0A821FM57-F1
#
_cell.length_a   1.000
_cell.length_b   1.000
_cell.length_c   1.000
_cell.angle_alpha   90.00
_cell.angle_beta   90.00
_cell.angle_gamma   90.00
#
_symmetry.space_group_name_H-M   'P 1'
#
loop_
_entity.id
_entity.type
_entity.pdbx_description
1 polymer ?
#
loop_
_entity_poly.entity_id
_entity_poly.type
_entity_poly.pdbx_seq_one_letter_code
_entity_poly.pdbx_strand_id
1 'polypeptide(L)'
;MSIGKQQTSNRQVNALVIIDVQHDFIDGSLSLRKCPSKHNGEEVVPVINRLLDSIDFDVVVYTYDWHPSDHISFFDSLHLRSQFLTNDSIPLADLRPYSTAIFDIPGLARMEQVLWPAHCVQNTSGAELHSDLK
;
A
#
# COMPACT_ATOMS: atom_id res chain seq x y z
N MET A 1 -27.17 -44.90 30.01
CA MET A 1 -26.80 -44.18 28.77
C MET A 1 -26.29 -42.80 29.17
N SER A 2 -24.98 -42.58 29.09
CA SER A 2 -24.40 -41.24 29.33
C SER A 2 -24.23 -40.57 27.97
N ILE A 3 -24.92 -39.45 27.78
CA ILE A 3 -24.82 -38.64 26.56
C ILE A 3 -23.52 -37.84 26.69
N GLY A 4 -22.48 -38.26 25.97
CA GLY A 4 -21.22 -37.53 25.91
C GLY A 4 -21.46 -36.15 25.30
N LYS A 5 -21.20 -35.09 26.06
CA LYS A 5 -21.17 -33.73 25.53
C LYS A 5 -20.06 -33.66 24.50
N GLN A 6 -20.40 -33.49 23.23
CA GLN A 6 -19.43 -33.14 22.19
C GLN A 6 -18.85 -31.78 22.54
N GLN A 7 -17.55 -31.77 22.84
CA GLN A 7 -16.79 -30.56 23.10
C GLN A 7 -16.44 -29.97 21.73
N THR A 8 -17.22 -29.00 21.27
CA THR A 8 -16.88 -28.23 20.06
C THR A 8 -15.64 -27.43 20.37
N SER A 9 -14.47 -27.93 19.92
CA SER A 9 -13.23 -27.19 19.92
C SER A 9 -13.45 -25.90 19.11
N ASN A 10 -13.42 -24.75 19.78
CA ASN A 10 -13.51 -23.46 19.12
C ASN A 10 -12.15 -23.19 18.47
N ARG A 11 -11.92 -23.78 17.28
CA ARG A 11 -10.65 -23.64 16.57
C ARG A 11 -10.48 -22.17 16.17
N GLN A 12 -9.35 -21.60 16.54
CA GLN A 12 -9.00 -20.23 16.16
C GLN A 12 -8.79 -20.14 14.64
N VAL A 13 -9.41 -19.13 14.03
CA VAL A 13 -9.26 -18.84 12.61
C VAL A 13 -8.02 -17.98 12.41
N ASN A 14 -7.13 -18.39 11.52
CA ASN A 14 -5.90 -17.69 11.19
C ASN A 14 -5.97 -17.13 9.77
N ALA A 15 -5.68 -15.85 9.60
CA ALA A 15 -5.61 -15.21 8.31
C ALA A 15 -4.22 -14.61 8.07
N LEU A 16 -3.74 -14.71 6.82
CA LEU A 16 -2.57 -13.98 6.34
C LEU A 16 -3.04 -12.89 5.38
N VAL A 17 -2.64 -11.65 5.65
CA VAL A 17 -2.88 -10.51 4.74
C VAL A 17 -1.53 -10.09 4.17
N ILE A 18 -1.38 -10.23 2.86
CA ILE A 18 -0.19 -9.88 2.09
C ILE A 18 -0.44 -8.52 1.47
N ILE A 19 0.28 -7.52 1.98
CA ILE A 19 0.02 -6.12 1.67
C ILE A 19 0.98 -5.65 0.58
N ASP A 20 0.40 -5.30 -0.57
CA ASP A 20 0.99 -4.48 -1.62
C ASP A 20 2.38 -4.94 -2.09
N VAL A 21 2.54 -6.24 -2.30
CA VAL A 21 3.77 -6.85 -2.84
C VAL A 21 3.78 -6.70 -4.37
N GLN A 22 3.73 -5.45 -4.83
CA GLN A 22 3.62 -5.05 -6.23
C GLN A 22 4.98 -4.59 -6.79
N HIS A 23 5.12 -4.66 -8.11
CA HIS A 23 6.36 -4.27 -8.81
C HIS A 23 6.82 -2.85 -8.47
N ASP A 24 5.91 -1.87 -8.41
CA ASP A 24 6.29 -0.49 -8.13
C ASP A 24 6.95 -0.30 -6.77
N PHE A 25 6.64 -1.12 -5.77
CA PHE A 25 7.30 -1.08 -4.46
C PHE A 25 8.61 -1.88 -4.43
N ILE A 26 8.82 -2.82 -5.34
CA ILE A 26 10.00 -3.70 -5.34
C ILE A 26 11.09 -3.15 -6.27
N ASP A 27 10.82 -3.04 -7.57
CA ASP A 27 11.79 -2.69 -8.60
C ASP A 27 11.34 -1.55 -9.54
N GLY A 28 10.08 -1.14 -9.46
CA GLY A 28 9.48 -0.10 -10.30
C GLY A 28 9.71 1.35 -9.84
N SER A 29 8.66 2.15 -10.01
CA SER A 29 8.68 3.62 -9.87
C SER A 29 8.89 4.09 -8.43
N LEU A 30 8.32 3.38 -7.45
CA LEU A 30 8.44 3.67 -6.02
C LEU A 30 9.25 2.60 -5.27
N SER A 31 10.21 1.99 -5.96
CA SER A 31 11.03 0.92 -5.39
C SER A 31 11.62 1.36 -4.04
N LEU A 32 11.44 0.54 -3.01
CA LEU A 32 11.92 0.83 -1.65
C LEU A 32 13.43 1.07 -1.58
N ARG A 33 14.19 0.62 -2.60
CA ARG A 33 15.63 0.88 -2.76
C ARG A 33 15.92 2.32 -3.17
N LYS A 34 15.04 2.93 -3.97
CA LYS A 34 15.14 4.30 -4.49
C LYS A 34 14.54 5.33 -3.52
N CYS A 35 13.64 4.89 -2.64
CA CYS A 35 13.03 5.70 -1.59
C CYS A 35 13.97 5.91 -0.38
N PRO A 36 13.67 6.86 0.53
CA PRO A 36 14.51 7.14 1.70
C PRO A 36 14.79 5.93 2.61
N SER A 37 13.93 4.92 2.60
CA SER A 37 14.10 3.65 3.34
C SER A 37 15.32 2.85 2.88
N LYS A 38 15.66 2.90 1.60
CA LYS A 38 16.78 2.14 0.98
C LYS A 38 16.75 0.63 1.23
N HIS A 39 15.57 0.07 1.48
CA HIS A 39 15.38 -1.36 1.70
C HIS A 39 15.17 -2.11 0.39
N ASN A 40 15.49 -3.40 0.38
CA ASN A 40 15.20 -4.27 -0.74
C ASN A 40 13.82 -4.93 -0.55
N GLY A 41 12.81 -4.45 -1.27
CA GLY A 41 11.44 -5.00 -1.18
C GLY A 41 11.37 -6.49 -1.57
N GLU A 42 12.24 -6.95 -2.47
CA GLU A 42 12.24 -8.33 -2.98
C GLU A 42 12.50 -9.38 -1.89
N GLU A 43 13.20 -9.01 -0.81
CA GLU A 43 13.55 -9.92 0.29
C GLU A 43 12.33 -10.48 1.04
N VAL A 44 11.18 -9.82 0.94
CA VAL A 44 9.94 -10.27 1.57
C VAL A 44 9.30 -11.45 0.84
N VAL A 45 9.49 -11.55 -0.49
CA VAL A 45 8.83 -12.55 -1.35
C VAL A 45 9.15 -13.99 -0.91
N PRO A 46 10.42 -14.41 -0.72
CA PRO A 46 10.71 -15.77 -0.26
C PRO A 46 10.25 -16.02 1.18
N VAL A 47 10.10 -14.99 2.02
CA VAL A 47 9.55 -15.14 3.38
C VAL A 47 8.06 -15.44 3.32
N ILE A 48 7.30 -14.67 2.54
CA ILE A 48 5.86 -14.87 2.35
C ILE A 48 5.58 -16.25 1.75
N ASN A 49 6.31 -16.61 0.69
CA ASN A 49 6.16 -17.92 0.06
C ASN A 49 6.39 -19.07 1.04
N ARG A 50 7.40 -18.95 1.92
CA ARG A 50 7.62 -19.95 2.99
C ARG A 50 6.47 -19.99 4.00
N LEU A 51 5.89 -18.85 4.37
CA LEU A 51 4.74 -18.82 5.28
C LEU A 51 3.53 -19.52 4.66
N LEU A 52 3.23 -19.24 3.39
CA LEU A 52 2.17 -19.89 2.62
C LEU A 52 2.37 -21.40 2.52
N ASP A 53 3.62 -21.86 2.36
CA ASP A 53 3.93 -23.28 2.28
C ASP A 53 3.93 -24.00 3.65
N SER A 54 4.22 -23.28 4.74
CA SER A 54 4.50 -23.89 6.05
C SER A 54 3.33 -23.81 7.04
N ILE A 55 2.36 -22.94 6.79
CA ILE A 55 1.25 -22.67 7.71
C ILE A 55 -0.05 -22.82 6.94
N ASP A 56 -0.96 -23.64 7.48
CA ASP A 56 -2.32 -23.79 6.96
C ASP A 56 -3.18 -22.62 7.45
N PHE A 57 -3.14 -21.51 6.71
CA PHE A 57 -4.01 -20.37 6.96
C PHE A 57 -5.42 -20.66 6.44
N ASP A 58 -6.42 -20.26 7.23
CA ASP A 58 -7.82 -20.41 6.84
C ASP A 58 -8.22 -19.45 5.72
N VAL A 59 -7.56 -18.28 5.70
CA VAL A 59 -7.78 -17.23 4.72
C VAL A 59 -6.45 -16.59 4.36
N VAL A 60 -6.19 -16.45 3.07
CA VAL A 60 -5.09 -15.63 2.55
C VAL A 60 -5.69 -14.51 1.72
N VAL A 61 -5.33 -13.28 2.02
CA VAL A 61 -5.79 -12.08 1.32
C VAL A 61 -4.59 -11.34 0.75
N TYR A 62 -4.69 -10.94 -0.51
CA TYR A 62 -3.73 -10.08 -1.17
C TYR A 62 -4.38 -8.71 -1.36
N THR A 63 -3.69 -7.65 -0.98
CA THR A 63 -4.12 -6.28 -1.28
C THR A 63 -3.32 -5.72 -2.44
N TYR A 64 -3.93 -4.75 -3.09
CA TYR A 64 -3.34 -3.98 -4.16
C TYR A 64 -3.53 -2.52 -3.82
N ASP A 65 -2.46 -1.75 -3.87
CA ASP A 65 -2.58 -0.33 -4.09
C ASP A 65 -2.99 -0.12 -5.57
N TRP A 66 -3.98 0.72 -5.84
CA TRP A 66 -4.68 0.70 -7.14
C TRP A 66 -5.20 2.08 -7.58
N HIS A 67 -4.25 2.94 -7.93
CA HIS A 67 -4.49 4.37 -8.12
C HIS A 67 -4.94 4.74 -9.54
N PRO A 68 -5.96 5.62 -9.71
CA PRO A 68 -6.14 6.30 -10.99
C PRO A 68 -4.91 7.13 -11.34
N SER A 69 -4.68 7.42 -12.62
CA SER A 69 -3.48 8.14 -13.07
C SER A 69 -3.37 9.58 -12.52
N ASP A 70 -4.49 10.15 -12.05
CA ASP A 70 -4.59 11.51 -11.53
C ASP A 70 -4.75 11.57 -9.99
N HIS A 71 -4.35 10.50 -9.29
CA HIS A 71 -4.59 10.32 -7.87
C HIS A 71 -4.01 11.46 -7.01
N ILE A 72 -4.72 11.83 -5.94
CA ILE A 72 -4.39 12.98 -5.08
C ILE A 72 -3.04 12.83 -4.35
N SER A 73 -2.59 11.59 -4.15
CA SER A 73 -1.28 11.33 -3.52
C SER A 73 -0.11 11.56 -4.47
N PHE A 74 -0.34 11.73 -5.79
CA PHE A 74 0.74 11.91 -6.75
C PHE A 74 1.16 13.37 -6.83
N PHE A 75 2.47 13.61 -6.69
CA PHE A 75 3.07 14.94 -6.85
C PHE A 75 2.72 15.55 -8.20
N ASP A 76 2.81 14.77 -9.28
CA ASP A 76 2.54 15.26 -10.64
C ASP A 76 1.07 15.65 -10.86
N SER A 77 0.15 15.11 -10.05
CA SER A 77 -1.29 15.41 -10.12
C SER A 77 -1.71 16.60 -9.26
N LEU A 78 -0.78 17.19 -8.50
CA LEU A 78 -1.06 18.26 -7.54
C LEU A 78 -1.71 19.49 -8.20
N HIS A 79 -1.30 19.82 -9.42
CA HIS A 79 -1.79 20.96 -10.19
C HIS A 79 -3.31 20.92 -10.41
N LEU A 80 -3.92 19.74 -10.46
CA LEU A 80 -5.37 19.53 -10.65
C LEU A 80 -6.21 19.99 -9.45
N ARG A 81 -5.57 20.18 -8.29
CA ARG A 81 -6.25 20.46 -7.00
C ARG A 81 -5.58 21.61 -6.24
N SER A 82 -4.82 22.44 -6.95
CA SER A 82 -4.03 23.53 -6.37
C SER A 82 -4.87 24.54 -5.58
N GLN A 83 -6.14 24.72 -5.93
CA GLN A 83 -7.09 25.58 -5.23
C GLN A 83 -7.42 25.12 -3.80
N PHE A 84 -7.18 23.86 -3.48
CA PHE A 84 -7.45 23.28 -2.15
C PHE A 84 -6.20 23.16 -1.30
N LEU A 85 -5.04 23.62 -1.77
CA LEU A 85 -3.79 23.50 -1.03
C LEU A 85 -3.60 24.66 -0.07
N THR A 86 -3.35 24.33 1.20
CA THR A 86 -3.08 25.31 2.25
C THR A 86 -1.84 24.87 3.02
N ASN A 87 -0.65 25.15 2.49
CA ASN A 87 0.58 24.72 3.17
C ASN A 87 1.24 25.90 3.87
N ASP A 88 1.05 25.95 5.20
CA ASP A 88 1.57 27.01 6.06
C ASP A 88 3.07 26.83 6.36
N SER A 89 3.56 25.57 6.30
CA SER A 89 4.92 25.19 6.71
C SER A 89 5.93 25.17 5.56
N ILE A 90 5.48 24.90 4.33
CA ILE A 90 6.32 24.84 3.12
C ILE A 90 5.60 25.59 2.00
N PRO A 91 6.22 26.59 1.36
CA PRO A 91 5.63 27.25 0.19
C PRO A 91 5.23 26.22 -0.88
N LEU A 92 4.08 26.41 -1.52
CA LEU A 92 3.59 25.47 -2.54
C LEU A 92 4.61 25.24 -3.68
N ALA A 93 5.40 26.27 -4.01
CA ALA A 93 6.46 26.20 -5.01
C ALA A 93 7.64 25.28 -4.62
N ASP A 94 7.80 24.99 -3.33
CA ASP A 94 8.89 24.17 -2.80
C ASP A 94 8.47 22.71 -2.55
N LEU A 95 7.21 22.38 -2.82
CA LEU A 95 6.74 21.01 -2.75
C LEU A 95 7.45 20.15 -3.78
N ARG A 96 7.76 18.93 -3.37
CA ARG A 96 8.46 17.92 -4.17
C ARG A 96 7.93 16.54 -3.79
N PRO A 97 8.26 15.47 -4.55
CA PRO A 97 8.02 14.12 -4.08
C PRO A 97 8.55 13.94 -2.65
N TYR A 98 7.79 13.21 -1.83
CA TYR A 98 7.96 12.99 -0.40
C TYR A 98 7.67 14.17 0.54
N SER A 99 7.27 15.34 0.01
CA SER A 99 6.73 16.43 0.85
C SER A 99 5.34 16.09 1.38
N THR A 100 4.96 16.63 2.53
CA THR A 100 3.57 16.62 3.00
C THR A 100 2.85 17.85 2.45
N ALA A 101 1.81 17.62 1.65
CA ALA A 101 0.83 18.63 1.26
C ALA A 101 -0.33 18.64 2.26
N ILE A 102 -0.96 19.79 2.41
CA ILE A 102 -2.17 19.92 3.22
C ILE A 102 -3.32 20.36 2.31
N PHE A 103 -4.36 19.55 2.27
CA PHE A 103 -5.60 19.82 1.54
C PHE A 103 -6.68 20.31 2.49
N ASP A 104 -7.24 21.47 2.18
CA ASP A 104 -8.39 22.07 2.86
C ASP A 104 -9.56 22.15 1.87
N ILE A 105 -10.28 21.02 1.78
CA ILE A 105 -11.40 20.86 0.85
C ILE A 105 -12.69 21.22 1.59
N PRO A 106 -13.50 22.17 1.08
CA PRO A 106 -14.75 22.57 1.75
C PRO A 106 -15.66 21.39 2.06
N GLY A 107 -16.07 21.29 3.32
CA GLY A 107 -16.96 20.21 3.80
C GLY A 107 -16.24 18.92 4.20
N LEU A 108 -14.92 18.85 4.07
CA LEU A 108 -14.09 17.75 4.57
C LEU A 108 -13.19 18.24 5.70
N ALA A 109 -12.70 17.30 6.51
CA ALA A 109 -11.64 17.59 7.45
C ALA A 109 -10.34 17.91 6.68
N ARG A 110 -9.57 18.87 7.20
CA ARG A 110 -8.23 19.18 6.68
C ARG A 110 -7.38 17.91 6.70
N MET A 111 -6.71 17.63 5.58
CA MET A 111 -5.99 16.38 5.36
C MET A 111 -4.52 16.64 5.06
N GLU A 112 -3.64 15.97 5.80
CA GLU A 112 -2.22 15.89 5.48
C GLU A 112 -1.97 14.69 4.55
N GLN A 113 -1.28 14.91 3.44
CA GLN A 113 -1.00 13.90 2.43
C GLN A 113 0.49 13.95 2.06
N VAL A 114 1.20 12.85 2.28
CA VAL A 114 2.55 12.68 1.71
C VAL A 114 2.41 12.54 0.19
N LEU A 115 3.12 13.36 -0.56
CA LEU A 115 3.15 13.31 -2.01
C LEU A 115 4.14 12.23 -2.47
N TRP A 116 3.75 11.41 -3.43
CA TRP A 116 4.57 10.34 -3.99
C TRP A 116 4.77 10.55 -5.49
N PRO A 117 5.84 10.00 -6.09
CA PRO A 117 5.84 9.68 -7.52
C PRO A 117 4.59 8.88 -7.90
N ALA A 118 4.13 8.96 -9.15
CA ALA A 118 3.06 8.06 -9.61
C ALA A 118 3.51 6.61 -9.48
N HIS A 119 2.66 5.76 -8.89
CA HIS A 119 2.93 4.35 -8.61
C HIS A 119 1.62 3.58 -8.59
N CYS A 120 1.69 2.26 -8.78
CA CYS A 120 0.56 1.33 -8.72
C CYS A 120 -0.66 1.85 -9.51
N VAL A 121 -0.39 2.46 -10.68
CA VAL A 121 -1.44 3.01 -11.53
C VAL A 121 -2.23 1.87 -12.15
N GLN A 122 -3.56 1.97 -12.13
CA GLN A 122 -4.45 0.90 -12.59
C GLN A 122 -4.08 0.39 -13.98
N ASN A 123 -4.06 -0.95 -14.12
CA ASN A 123 -3.76 -1.66 -15.37
C ASN A 123 -2.36 -1.39 -15.94
N THR A 124 -1.40 -0.99 -15.11
CA THR A 124 0.02 -0.89 -15.48
C THR A 124 0.80 -2.04 -14.85
N SER A 125 1.94 -2.41 -15.45
CA SER A 125 2.81 -3.45 -14.90
C SER A 125 3.33 -3.14 -13.50
N GLY A 126 3.47 -1.86 -13.15
CA GLY A 126 3.90 -1.43 -11.82
C GLY A 126 2.90 -1.80 -10.73
N ALA A 127 1.61 -1.92 -11.07
CA ALA A 127 0.53 -2.26 -10.15
C ALA A 127 0.26 -3.78 -10.07
N GLU A 128 0.94 -4.60 -10.86
CA GLU A 128 0.83 -6.06 -10.75
C GLU A 128 1.60 -6.56 -9.51
N LEU A 129 1.12 -7.64 -8.90
CA LEU A 129 1.89 -8.34 -7.86
C LEU A 129 3.20 -8.86 -8.45
N HIS A 130 4.24 -8.94 -7.61
CA HIS A 130 5.53 -9.46 -8.02
C HIS A 130 5.41 -10.88 -8.59
N SER A 131 6.07 -11.14 -9.72
CA SER A 131 5.97 -12.41 -10.45
C SER A 131 6.29 -13.65 -9.64
N ASP A 132 7.18 -13.52 -8.65
CA ASP A 132 7.65 -14.63 -7.82
C ASP A 132 6.79 -14.83 -6.55
N LEU A 133 5.78 -13.98 -6.33
CA LEU A 133 4.83 -14.14 -5.24
C LEU A 133 3.82 -15.24 -5.59
N LYS A 134 3.63 -16.19 -4.67
CA LYS A 134 2.65 -17.28 -4.81
C LYS A 134 1.22 -16.84 -4.56
#